data_AF-A0A6N7BEP0-F1
#
_entry.id   AF-A0A6N7BEP0-F1
#
_cell.length_a   1.000
_cell.length_b   1.000
_cell.length_c   1.000
_cell.angle_alpha   90.00
_cell.angle_beta   90.00
_cell.angle_gamma   90.00
#
_symmetry.space_group_name_H-M   'P 1'
#
loop_
_entity.id
_entity.type
_entity.pdbx_description
1 polymer ?
#
loop_
_entity_poly.entity_id
_entity_poly.type
_entity_poly.pdbx_seq_one_letter_code
_entity_poly.pdbx_strand_id
1 'polypeptide(L)'
;MKRCLSLFFLLPVIFVSAQELKQNKTQLIGVLALDSKIVDVSVQANKIKSPLDETVAKKKPLVAAGLSLLLPGAGEFYSESYIKSAVFLAAEAAAITVGLVYDKKGNDQTTFFQNYADQHWSAARYAKWVSNPANTKNINAAVDPAKYNVFYTSGKVNWSELNRLESDLGSYFSHRLPYYGEQQYFELIGKYPQFNVGWDDFGDENTPFEYKADRSNLTNNFKYYSVERGKANDFYNIASKAVIVVVVNHLISAIDAAWSAHSFNKSIELHTSIEKFQNGFTSYYYPELHLQYRF
;
A
#
# COMPACT_ATOMS: atom_id res chain seq x y z
N MET A 1 -17.36 1.33 -32.55
CA MET A 1 -15.98 1.12 -33.01
C MET A 1 -15.10 0.85 -31.79
N LYS A 2 -14.79 -0.42 -31.52
CA LYS A 2 -13.97 -0.85 -30.37
C LYS A 2 -12.55 -1.08 -30.87
N ARG A 3 -11.56 -0.38 -30.32
CA ARG A 3 -10.13 -0.60 -30.62
C ARG A 3 -9.60 -1.63 -29.61
N CYS A 4 -9.35 -2.85 -30.08
CA CYS A 4 -8.56 -3.86 -29.36
C CYS A 4 -7.09 -3.47 -29.45
N LEU A 5 -6.42 -3.37 -28.30
CA LEU A 5 -4.97 -3.23 -28.19
C LEU A 5 -4.40 -4.65 -28.07
N SER A 6 -3.90 -5.21 -29.16
CA SER A 6 -3.19 -6.49 -29.16
C SER A 6 -1.73 -6.26 -28.75
N LEU A 7 -1.35 -6.70 -27.55
CA LEU A 7 0.06 -6.84 -27.18
C LEU A 7 0.63 -8.09 -27.86
N PHE A 8 1.58 -7.90 -28.77
CA PHE A 8 2.42 -8.96 -29.32
C PHE A 8 3.54 -9.29 -28.35
N PHE A 9 3.55 -10.50 -27.79
CA PHE A 9 4.73 -11.08 -27.16
C PHE A 9 5.66 -11.62 -28.26
N LEU A 10 6.78 -10.95 -28.48
CA LEU A 10 7.87 -11.43 -29.33
C LEU A 10 8.69 -12.45 -28.53
N LEU A 11 8.55 -13.74 -28.85
CA LEU A 11 9.49 -14.77 -28.45
C LEU A 11 10.82 -14.55 -29.21
N PRO A 12 11.99 -14.61 -28.55
CA PRO A 12 13.25 -14.64 -29.28
C PRO A 12 13.45 -16.03 -29.88
N VAL A 13 13.44 -16.11 -31.22
CA VAL A 13 13.93 -17.28 -31.96
C VAL A 13 15.45 -17.27 -31.87
N ILE A 14 16.01 -18.22 -31.12
CA ILE A 14 17.46 -18.42 -31.05
C ILE A 14 17.88 -19.15 -32.32
N PHE A 15 18.59 -18.45 -33.22
CA PHE A 15 19.31 -19.08 -34.31
C PHE A 15 20.49 -19.87 -33.72
N VAL A 16 20.42 -21.20 -33.75
CA VAL A 16 21.59 -22.05 -33.55
C VAL A 16 22.33 -22.11 -34.88
N SER A 17 23.43 -21.36 -35.00
CA SER A 17 24.39 -21.62 -36.07
C SER A 17 25.20 -22.87 -35.70
N ALA A 18 25.12 -23.92 -36.50
CA ALA A 18 26.06 -25.03 -36.40
C ALA A 18 27.46 -24.50 -36.76
N GLN A 19 28.36 -24.42 -35.78
CA GLN A 19 29.78 -24.22 -36.04
C GLN A 19 30.36 -25.54 -36.56
N GLU A 20 30.89 -25.55 -37.78
CA GLU A 20 31.70 -26.64 -38.29
C GLU A 20 32.94 -26.84 -37.40
N LEU A 21 33.08 -28.06 -36.85
CA LEU A 21 34.28 -28.49 -36.16
C LEU A 21 35.43 -28.58 -37.16
N LYS A 22 36.30 -27.56 -37.17
CA LYS A 22 37.55 -27.56 -37.94
C LYS A 22 38.48 -28.65 -37.39
N GLN A 23 38.49 -29.81 -38.05
CA GLN A 23 39.33 -30.93 -37.68
C GLN A 23 40.79 -30.61 -38.06
N ASN A 24 41.58 -30.10 -37.11
CA ASN A 24 43.02 -29.96 -37.29
C ASN A 24 43.63 -31.37 -37.35
N LYS A 25 44.04 -31.81 -38.54
CA LYS A 25 44.88 -33.01 -38.71
C LYS A 25 46.24 -32.75 -38.05
N THR A 26 46.46 -33.28 -36.86
CA THR A 26 47.79 -33.35 -36.24
C THR A 26 48.63 -34.36 -37.02
N GLN A 27 49.63 -33.90 -37.77
CA GLN A 27 50.61 -34.78 -38.41
C GLN A 27 51.62 -35.27 -37.36
N LEU A 28 51.62 -36.59 -37.13
CA LEU A 28 52.63 -37.27 -36.32
C LEU A 28 53.87 -37.53 -37.19
N ILE A 29 55.05 -37.33 -36.61
CA ILE A 29 56.34 -37.31 -37.31
C ILE A 29 57.01 -38.69 -37.23
N GLY A 30 56.42 -39.65 -36.49
CA GLY A 30 56.89 -41.02 -36.36
C GLY A 30 57.94 -41.20 -35.26
N VAL A 31 58.18 -40.17 -34.44
CA VAL A 31 59.11 -40.20 -33.31
C VAL A 31 58.32 -40.14 -32.02
N LEU A 32 58.19 -41.28 -31.35
CA LEU A 32 57.29 -41.48 -30.21
C LEU A 32 57.42 -40.40 -29.12
N ALA A 33 58.64 -39.97 -28.79
CA ALA A 33 58.90 -38.97 -27.75
C ALA A 33 58.49 -37.54 -28.14
N LEU A 34 58.47 -37.23 -29.43
CA LEU A 34 58.02 -35.94 -29.97
C LEU A 34 56.51 -35.98 -30.22
N ASP A 35 56.03 -37.09 -30.76
CA ASP A 35 54.61 -37.32 -31.02
C ASP A 35 53.79 -37.37 -29.72
N SER A 36 54.32 -37.94 -28.62
CA SER A 36 53.66 -37.91 -27.32
C SER A 36 53.50 -36.48 -26.80
N LYS A 37 54.51 -35.61 -26.98
CA LYS A 37 54.43 -34.20 -26.60
C LYS A 37 53.47 -33.41 -27.50
N ILE A 38 53.43 -33.69 -28.80
CA ILE A 38 52.48 -33.05 -29.73
C ILE A 38 51.04 -33.44 -29.34
N VAL A 39 50.82 -34.71 -28.99
CA VAL A 39 49.53 -35.21 -28.51
C VAL A 39 49.16 -34.57 -27.16
N ASP A 40 50.06 -34.56 -26.18
CA ASP A 40 49.82 -33.91 -24.88
C ASP A 40 49.49 -32.43 -25.03
N VAL A 41 50.24 -31.69 -25.85
CA VAL A 41 49.97 -30.27 -26.14
C VAL A 41 48.62 -30.09 -26.84
N SER A 42 48.27 -30.97 -27.79
CA SER A 42 46.97 -30.90 -28.47
C SER A 42 45.79 -31.25 -27.57
N VAL A 43 45.97 -32.17 -26.61
CA VAL A 43 44.98 -32.54 -25.59
C VAL A 43 44.83 -31.43 -24.55
N GLN A 44 45.92 -30.74 -24.19
CA GLN A 44 45.88 -29.60 -23.27
C GLN A 44 45.25 -28.37 -23.93
N ALA A 45 45.45 -28.18 -25.25
CA ALA A 45 44.80 -27.16 -26.06
C ALA A 45 43.31 -27.47 -26.33
N ASN A 46 42.94 -28.74 -26.42
CA ASN A 46 41.56 -29.25 -26.45
C ASN A 46 41.10 -29.70 -25.06
N LYS A 47 41.31 -28.89 -24.01
CA LYS A 47 40.35 -28.90 -22.90
C LYS A 47 39.01 -28.49 -23.50
N ILE A 48 38.21 -29.48 -23.91
CA ILE A 48 36.81 -29.30 -24.25
C ILE A 48 36.20 -28.64 -23.02
N LYS A 49 35.94 -27.32 -23.11
CA LYS A 49 34.96 -26.71 -22.22
C LYS A 49 33.70 -27.51 -22.45
N SER A 50 33.32 -28.30 -21.44
CA SER A 50 32.11 -29.09 -21.49
C SER A 50 30.96 -28.17 -21.93
N PRO A 51 30.05 -28.60 -22.81
CA PRO A 51 28.83 -27.82 -23.12
C PRO A 51 27.98 -27.53 -21.86
N LEU A 52 28.29 -28.19 -20.73
CA LEU A 52 27.70 -27.98 -19.41
C LEU A 52 28.38 -26.88 -18.60
N ASP A 53 29.39 -26.20 -19.14
CA ASP A 53 30.09 -25.07 -18.50
C ASP A 53 29.40 -23.72 -18.80
N GLU A 54 28.08 -23.74 -19.09
CA GLU A 54 27.24 -22.55 -18.96
C GLU A 54 27.16 -22.21 -17.48
N THR A 55 28.12 -21.40 -17.02
CA THR A 55 28.09 -20.79 -15.70
C THR A 55 26.78 -20.01 -15.56
N VAL A 56 25.81 -20.54 -14.81
CA VAL A 56 24.54 -19.86 -14.54
C VAL A 56 24.84 -18.49 -13.95
N ALA A 57 24.38 -17.42 -14.62
CA ALA A 57 24.72 -16.06 -14.24
C ALA A 57 24.23 -15.74 -12.81
N LYS A 58 25.15 -15.33 -11.93
CA LYS A 58 24.83 -14.95 -10.55
C LYS A 58 23.87 -13.75 -10.52
N LYS A 59 22.91 -13.79 -9.58
CA LYS A 59 21.89 -12.76 -9.37
C LYS A 59 22.39 -11.75 -8.35
N LYS A 60 22.27 -10.46 -8.63
CA LYS A 60 22.64 -9.39 -7.69
C LYS A 60 21.56 -9.18 -6.60
N PRO A 61 21.85 -9.37 -5.30
CA PRO A 61 20.85 -9.20 -4.23
C PRO A 61 20.23 -7.81 -4.14
N LEU A 62 21.03 -6.75 -4.33
CA LEU A 62 20.53 -5.37 -4.31
C LEU A 62 19.57 -5.08 -5.48
N VAL A 63 19.79 -5.70 -6.64
CA VAL A 63 18.87 -5.57 -7.77
C VAL A 63 17.56 -6.29 -7.46
N ALA A 64 17.63 -7.49 -6.87
CA ALA A 64 16.45 -8.22 -6.43
C ALA A 64 15.63 -7.41 -5.42
N ALA A 65 16.27 -6.88 -4.37
CA ALA A 65 15.59 -6.02 -3.39
C ALA A 65 14.95 -4.78 -4.03
N GLY A 66 15.68 -4.09 -4.91
CA GLY A 66 15.17 -2.91 -5.61
C GLY A 66 13.94 -3.21 -6.47
N LEU A 67 13.93 -4.35 -7.15
CA LEU A 67 12.76 -4.80 -7.92
C LEU A 67 11.55 -5.03 -7.00
N SER A 68 11.73 -5.73 -5.88
CA SER A 68 10.64 -6.01 -4.94
C SER A 68 10.16 -4.81 -4.13
N LEU A 69 11.00 -3.78 -3.94
CA LEU A 69 10.57 -2.49 -3.40
C LEU A 69 9.62 -1.76 -4.35
N LEU A 70 9.79 -1.92 -5.67
CA LEU A 70 8.91 -1.31 -6.67
C LEU A 70 7.64 -2.12 -6.86
N LEU A 71 7.78 -3.44 -6.92
CA LEU A 71 6.68 -4.36 -7.11
C LEU A 71 6.94 -5.64 -6.29
N PRO A 72 6.19 -5.88 -5.21
CA PRO A 72 6.36 -7.06 -4.38
C PRO A 72 6.32 -8.34 -5.22
N GLY A 73 7.29 -9.21 -5.00
CA GLY A 73 7.47 -10.46 -5.74
C GLY A 73 8.36 -10.36 -6.98
N ALA A 74 8.73 -9.16 -7.47
CA ALA A 74 9.51 -9.03 -8.70
C ALA A 74 10.98 -9.48 -8.55
N GLY A 75 11.60 -9.22 -7.40
CA GLY A 75 12.95 -9.66 -7.08
C GLY A 75 13.06 -11.15 -6.77
N GLU A 76 12.02 -11.74 -6.18
CA GLU A 76 11.86 -13.17 -6.00
C GLU A 76 11.70 -13.87 -7.34
N PHE A 77 10.92 -13.29 -8.27
CA PHE A 77 10.82 -13.77 -9.65
C PHE A 77 12.17 -13.73 -10.36
N TYR A 78 12.91 -12.63 -10.24
CA TYR A 78 14.27 -12.50 -10.76
C TYR A 78 15.23 -13.56 -10.21
N SER A 79 15.01 -13.96 -8.95
CA SER A 79 15.77 -15.00 -8.24
C SER A 79 15.14 -16.40 -8.39
N GLU A 80 14.22 -16.58 -9.33
CA GLU A 80 13.58 -17.86 -9.71
C GLU A 80 12.74 -18.50 -8.58
N SER A 81 12.37 -17.70 -7.58
CA SER A 81 11.53 -18.09 -6.46
C SER A 81 10.06 -17.76 -6.75
N TYR A 82 9.50 -18.45 -7.76
CA TYR A 82 8.18 -18.15 -8.34
C TYR A 82 7.01 -18.25 -7.36
N ILE A 83 7.05 -19.21 -6.43
CA ILE A 83 5.99 -19.36 -5.42
C ILE A 83 5.99 -18.15 -4.47
N LYS A 84 7.15 -17.69 -4.03
CA LYS A 84 7.26 -16.49 -3.18
C LYS A 84 6.77 -15.25 -3.92
N SER A 85 7.18 -15.12 -5.18
CA SER A 85 6.71 -14.04 -6.06
C SER A 85 5.19 -13.99 -6.15
N ALA A 86 4.54 -15.14 -6.40
CA ALA A 86 3.09 -15.25 -6.47
C ALA A 86 2.41 -14.88 -5.15
N VAL A 87 2.98 -15.29 -4.00
CA VAL A 87 2.43 -14.96 -2.68
C VAL A 87 2.49 -13.46 -2.41
N PHE A 88 3.63 -12.80 -2.63
CA PHE A 88 3.76 -11.36 -2.41
C PHE A 88 2.85 -10.54 -3.33
N LEU A 89 2.75 -10.94 -4.60
CA LEU A 89 1.89 -10.28 -5.57
C LEU A 89 0.39 -10.48 -5.24
N ALA A 90 0.01 -11.67 -4.80
CA ALA A 90 -1.36 -11.95 -4.37
C ALA A 90 -1.74 -11.16 -3.11
N ALA A 91 -0.83 -11.08 -2.12
CA ALA A 91 -1.02 -10.29 -0.92
C ALA A 91 -1.18 -8.79 -1.26
N GLU A 92 -0.35 -8.28 -2.17
CA GLU A 92 -0.41 -6.90 -2.67
C GLU A 92 -1.77 -6.60 -3.31
N ALA A 93 -2.18 -7.44 -4.27
CA ALA A 93 -3.45 -7.27 -4.97
C ALA A 93 -4.65 -7.32 -4.01
N ALA A 94 -4.62 -8.23 -3.01
CA ALA A 94 -5.66 -8.33 -2.00
C ALA A 94 -5.71 -7.07 -1.13
N ALA A 95 -4.56 -6.57 -0.65
CA ALA A 95 -4.49 -5.38 0.19
C ALA A 95 -4.95 -4.12 -0.58
N ILE A 96 -4.49 -3.91 -1.81
CA ILE A 96 -4.97 -2.81 -2.67
C ILE A 96 -6.48 -2.89 -2.87
N THR A 97 -7.01 -4.08 -3.18
CA THR A 97 -8.45 -4.28 -3.39
C THR A 97 -9.25 -3.91 -2.14
N VAL A 98 -8.81 -4.38 -0.96
CA VAL A 98 -9.44 -4.01 0.31
C VAL A 98 -9.38 -2.49 0.53
N GLY A 99 -8.22 -1.87 0.30
CA GLY A 99 -8.04 -0.43 0.40
C GLY A 99 -9.05 0.35 -0.43
N LEU A 100 -9.14 0.04 -1.73
CA LEU A 100 -10.04 0.71 -2.66
C LEU A 100 -11.52 0.48 -2.33
N VAL A 101 -11.91 -0.75 -1.98
CA VAL A 101 -13.30 -1.08 -1.66
C VAL A 101 -13.75 -0.35 -0.40
N TYR A 102 -12.92 -0.32 0.64
CA TYR A 102 -13.27 0.32 1.90
C TYR A 102 -13.17 1.85 1.83
N ASP A 103 -12.24 2.40 1.04
CA ASP A 103 -12.21 3.84 0.76
C ASP A 103 -13.51 4.28 0.07
N LYS A 104 -13.96 3.54 -0.95
CA LYS A 104 -15.24 3.80 -1.60
C LYS A 104 -16.42 3.71 -0.62
N LYS A 105 -16.47 2.69 0.25
CA LYS A 105 -17.50 2.59 1.28
C LYS A 105 -17.48 3.77 2.24
N GLY A 106 -16.29 4.25 2.60
CA GLY A 106 -16.11 5.48 3.37
C GLY A 106 -16.73 6.68 2.66
N ASN A 107 -16.41 6.89 1.39
CA ASN A 107 -16.93 8.01 0.58
C ASN A 107 -18.46 7.96 0.41
N ASP A 108 -19.01 6.77 0.13
CA ASP A 108 -20.45 6.56 -0.01
C ASP A 108 -21.16 6.86 1.33
N GLN A 109 -20.61 6.38 2.45
CA GLN A 109 -21.13 6.64 3.79
C GLN A 109 -20.99 8.11 4.20
N THR A 110 -19.91 8.78 3.78
CA THR A 110 -19.73 10.23 3.94
C THR A 110 -20.83 11.00 3.26
N THR A 111 -21.08 10.68 1.99
CA THR A 111 -22.18 11.28 1.23
C THR A 111 -23.52 11.04 1.91
N PHE A 112 -23.76 9.81 2.41
CA PHE A 112 -24.99 9.45 3.10
C PHE A 112 -25.23 10.32 4.35
N PHE A 113 -24.28 10.38 5.28
CA PHE A 113 -24.50 11.14 6.51
C PHE A 113 -24.57 12.64 6.22
N GLN A 114 -23.78 13.17 5.28
CA GLN A 114 -23.83 14.59 4.92
C GLN A 114 -25.21 14.98 4.39
N ASN A 115 -25.78 14.17 3.48
CA ASN A 115 -27.15 14.37 3.00
C ASN A 115 -28.19 14.29 4.13
N TYR A 116 -28.00 13.40 5.10
CA TYR A 116 -28.86 13.33 6.28
C TYR A 116 -28.78 14.60 7.13
N ALA A 117 -27.57 15.13 7.35
CA ALA A 117 -27.40 16.42 8.04
C ALA A 117 -28.04 17.58 7.26
N ASP A 118 -27.89 17.62 5.94
CA ASP A 118 -28.52 18.66 5.11
C ASP A 118 -30.06 18.64 5.20
N GLN A 119 -30.66 17.47 5.46
CA GLN A 119 -32.10 17.31 5.60
C GLN A 119 -32.62 17.65 7.00
N HIS A 120 -31.84 17.32 8.05
CA HIS A 120 -32.32 17.32 9.43
C HIS A 120 -31.62 18.33 10.35
N TRP A 121 -30.51 18.91 9.94
CA TRP A 121 -29.76 19.88 10.73
C TRP A 121 -29.74 21.25 10.05
N SER A 122 -29.98 22.31 10.84
CA SER A 122 -30.01 23.67 10.31
C SER A 122 -29.15 24.63 11.12
N ALA A 123 -28.20 25.27 10.44
CA ALA A 123 -27.40 26.36 11.01
C ALA A 123 -28.29 27.52 11.48
N ALA A 124 -29.42 27.77 10.80
CA ALA A 124 -30.36 28.81 11.18
C ALA A 124 -31.13 28.43 12.46
N ARG A 125 -31.56 27.17 12.62
CA ARG A 125 -32.20 26.71 13.87
C ARG A 125 -31.24 26.82 15.04
N TYR A 126 -30.01 26.36 14.84
CA TYR A 126 -28.93 26.51 15.81
C TYR A 126 -28.68 27.97 16.19
N ALA A 127 -28.48 28.86 15.20
CA ALA A 127 -28.22 30.27 15.43
C ALA A 127 -29.38 30.97 16.18
N LYS A 128 -30.64 30.65 15.83
CA LYS A 128 -31.82 31.15 16.56
C LYS A 128 -31.78 30.74 18.02
N TRP A 129 -31.56 29.45 18.29
CA TRP A 129 -31.52 28.92 19.65
C TRP A 129 -30.40 29.57 20.48
N VAL A 130 -29.18 29.67 19.93
CA VAL A 130 -28.02 30.22 20.64
C VAL A 130 -28.16 31.72 20.92
N SER A 131 -28.78 32.46 20.00
CA SER A 131 -29.05 33.90 20.14
C SER A 131 -30.30 34.23 20.97
N ASN A 132 -31.09 33.23 21.36
CA ASN A 132 -32.27 33.44 22.20
C ASN A 132 -31.83 33.98 23.57
N PRO A 133 -32.38 35.11 24.04
CA PRO A 133 -31.91 35.73 25.28
C PRO A 133 -32.01 34.87 26.54
N ALA A 134 -32.98 33.98 26.64
CA ALA A 134 -33.08 33.06 27.76
C ALA A 134 -31.91 32.05 27.72
N ASN A 135 -31.66 31.44 26.56
CA ASN A 135 -30.60 30.45 26.40
C ASN A 135 -29.21 31.07 26.57
N THR A 136 -28.94 32.20 25.90
CA THR A 136 -27.65 32.91 26.01
C THR A 136 -27.33 33.22 27.48
N LYS A 137 -28.29 33.77 28.23
CA LYS A 137 -28.10 34.12 29.65
C LYS A 137 -27.99 32.90 30.56
N ASN A 138 -28.69 31.81 30.24
CA ASN A 138 -28.54 30.53 30.95
C ASN A 138 -27.14 29.93 30.76
N ILE A 139 -26.54 30.11 29.58
CA ILE A 139 -25.17 29.64 29.30
C ILE A 139 -24.14 30.56 29.95
N ASN A 140 -24.28 31.86 29.74
CA ASN A 140 -23.39 32.89 30.28
C ASN A 140 -24.15 34.21 30.49
N ALA A 141 -24.46 34.52 31.75
CA ALA A 141 -25.23 35.69 32.13
C ALA A 141 -24.58 37.04 31.79
N ALA A 142 -23.25 37.07 31.53
CA ALA A 142 -22.53 38.29 31.18
C ALA A 142 -22.68 38.67 29.68
N VAL A 143 -23.12 37.74 28.83
CA VAL A 143 -23.26 37.96 27.39
C VAL A 143 -24.63 38.55 27.10
N ASP A 144 -24.64 39.70 26.42
CA ASP A 144 -25.85 40.37 25.96
C ASP A 144 -26.14 40.00 24.49
N PRO A 145 -27.14 39.16 24.21
CA PRO A 145 -27.45 38.68 22.86
C PRO A 145 -27.84 39.81 21.90
N ALA A 146 -28.35 40.95 22.40
CA ALA A 146 -28.75 42.08 21.58
C ALA A 146 -27.57 42.76 20.86
N LYS A 147 -26.33 42.46 21.27
CA LYS A 147 -25.10 42.97 20.65
C LYS A 147 -24.67 42.19 19.40
N TYR A 148 -25.34 41.10 19.06
CA TYR A 148 -24.93 40.19 17.97
C TYR A 148 -26.02 40.11 16.90
N ASN A 149 -25.68 40.55 15.69
CA ASN A 149 -26.60 40.46 14.55
C ASN A 149 -26.39 39.14 13.81
N VAL A 150 -26.79 38.03 14.45
CA VAL A 150 -26.56 36.65 13.95
C VAL A 150 -27.35 36.31 12.68
N PHE A 151 -28.32 37.15 12.30
CA PHE A 151 -29.03 37.07 11.02
C PHE A 151 -28.89 38.38 10.24
N TYR A 152 -28.65 38.25 8.94
CA TYR A 152 -28.83 39.37 8.02
C TYR A 152 -30.32 39.69 7.88
N THR A 153 -30.64 40.89 7.38
CA THR A 153 -32.02 41.28 7.02
C THR A 153 -32.67 40.34 6.01
N SER A 154 -31.86 39.62 5.22
CA SER A 154 -32.33 38.58 4.29
C SER A 154 -32.73 37.26 4.97
N GLY A 155 -32.58 37.13 6.29
CA GLY A 155 -32.83 35.89 7.04
C GLY A 155 -31.71 34.84 6.95
N LYS A 156 -30.60 35.14 6.29
CA LYS A 156 -29.42 34.25 6.23
C LYS A 156 -28.59 34.41 7.51
N VAL A 157 -27.95 33.32 7.95
CA VAL A 157 -27.04 33.33 9.09
C VAL A 157 -25.82 34.20 8.78
N ASN A 158 -25.51 35.11 9.68
CA ASN A 158 -24.26 35.85 9.69
C ASN A 158 -23.22 35.07 10.50
N TRP A 159 -22.44 34.25 9.80
CA TRP A 159 -21.42 33.36 10.38
C TRP A 159 -20.41 34.09 11.27
N SER A 160 -19.97 35.29 10.87
CA SER A 160 -19.01 36.08 11.65
C SER A 160 -19.58 36.47 13.01
N GLU A 161 -20.83 36.94 13.03
CA GLU A 161 -21.51 37.34 14.27
C GLU A 161 -21.90 36.13 15.12
N LEU A 162 -22.30 35.02 14.49
CA LEU A 162 -22.55 33.75 15.18
C LEU A 162 -21.27 33.25 15.87
N ASN A 163 -20.16 33.18 15.14
CA ASN A 163 -18.89 32.73 15.71
C ASN A 163 -18.35 33.67 16.78
N ARG A 164 -18.61 34.98 16.68
CA ARG A 164 -18.31 35.95 17.74
C ARG A 164 -19.13 35.65 18.99
N LEU A 165 -20.45 35.43 18.85
CA LEU A 165 -21.32 35.04 19.96
C LEU A 165 -20.87 33.73 20.62
N GLU A 166 -20.59 32.69 19.84
CA GLU A 166 -20.08 31.40 20.35
C GLU A 166 -18.79 31.58 21.18
N SER A 167 -17.91 32.48 20.75
CA SER A 167 -16.66 32.78 21.45
C SER A 167 -16.89 33.48 22.77
N ASP A 168 -17.78 34.46 22.78
CA ASP A 168 -18.06 35.28 23.95
C ASP A 168 -18.91 34.51 24.98
N LEU A 169 -19.76 33.58 24.52
CA LEU A 169 -20.49 32.64 25.37
C LEU A 169 -19.54 31.80 26.22
N GLY A 170 -18.48 31.25 25.61
CA GLY A 170 -17.54 30.36 26.29
C GLY A 170 -18.24 29.18 26.98
N SER A 171 -17.88 28.87 28.22
CA SER A 171 -18.47 27.76 28.98
C SER A 171 -18.23 26.41 28.26
N TYR A 172 -19.27 25.64 27.96
CA TYR A 172 -19.17 24.38 27.22
C TYR A 172 -19.06 24.55 25.69
N PHE A 173 -19.12 25.79 25.16
CA PHE A 173 -18.86 26.07 23.75
C PHE A 173 -17.36 26.05 23.48
N SER A 174 -16.85 24.85 23.20
CA SER A 174 -15.42 24.61 22.95
C SER A 174 -15.01 24.86 21.50
N HIS A 175 -15.98 24.83 20.58
CA HIS A 175 -15.76 24.96 19.15
C HIS A 175 -16.74 25.96 18.55
N ARG A 176 -16.34 26.59 17.45
CA ARG A 176 -17.21 27.46 16.66
C ARG A 176 -17.84 26.65 15.54
N LEU A 177 -19.05 27.00 15.12
CA LEU A 177 -19.67 26.38 13.96
C LEU A 177 -18.88 26.78 12.69
N PRO A 178 -18.28 25.83 11.95
CA PRO A 178 -17.56 26.11 10.70
C PRO A 178 -18.55 26.50 9.60
N TYR A 179 -18.04 27.06 8.51
CA TYR A 179 -18.90 27.43 7.39
C TYR A 179 -19.56 26.19 6.77
N TYR A 180 -20.80 26.37 6.30
CA TYR A 180 -21.52 25.33 5.59
C TYR A 180 -20.71 24.80 4.39
N GLY A 181 -20.66 23.47 4.25
CA GLY A 181 -19.94 22.77 3.19
C GLY A 181 -18.50 22.39 3.54
N GLU A 182 -17.93 22.91 4.62
CA GLU A 182 -16.62 22.46 5.10
C GLU A 182 -16.69 21.05 5.71
N GLN A 183 -15.63 20.26 5.56
CA GLN A 183 -15.54 18.94 6.20
C GLN A 183 -15.73 19.03 7.72
N GLN A 184 -15.18 20.08 8.34
CA GLN A 184 -15.29 20.31 9.78
C GLN A 184 -16.74 20.58 10.21
N TYR A 185 -17.55 21.25 9.38
CA TYR A 185 -18.96 21.50 9.70
C TYR A 185 -19.68 20.18 9.99
N PHE A 186 -19.58 19.22 9.07
CA PHE A 186 -20.20 17.92 9.22
C PHE A 186 -19.59 17.08 10.36
N GLU A 187 -18.29 17.24 10.64
CA GLU A 187 -17.69 16.56 11.79
C GLU A 187 -18.25 17.08 13.11
N LEU A 188 -18.27 18.41 13.28
CA LEU A 188 -18.54 19.04 14.57
C LEU A 188 -20.01 18.84 15.00
N ILE A 189 -20.97 19.00 14.07
CA ILE A 189 -22.41 18.89 14.37
C ILE A 189 -22.84 17.51 14.90
N GLY A 190 -22.05 16.46 14.61
CA GLY A 190 -22.27 15.10 15.12
C GLY A 190 -21.31 14.64 16.21
N LYS A 191 -20.41 15.50 16.67
CA LYS A 191 -19.38 15.16 17.66
C LYS A 191 -19.58 15.89 18.99
N TYR A 192 -20.02 17.14 18.94
CA TYR A 192 -20.15 17.98 20.12
C TYR A 192 -21.62 18.22 20.48
N PRO A 193 -22.04 17.89 21.72
CA PRO A 193 -23.40 18.14 22.22
C PRO A 193 -23.91 19.57 22.05
N GLN A 194 -23.02 20.58 22.01
CA GLN A 194 -23.42 21.98 21.82
C GLN A 194 -24.22 22.22 20.53
N PHE A 195 -24.03 21.38 19.49
CA PHE A 195 -24.74 21.51 18.22
C PHE A 195 -26.05 20.71 18.17
N ASN A 196 -26.44 20.05 19.26
CA ASN A 196 -27.66 19.25 19.38
C ASN A 196 -28.93 20.04 19.04
N VAL A 197 -28.95 21.32 19.41
CA VAL A 197 -30.11 22.20 19.22
C VAL A 197 -30.38 22.56 17.75
N GLY A 198 -29.42 22.28 16.85
CA GLY A 198 -29.60 22.50 15.41
C GLY A 198 -30.40 21.41 14.70
N TRP A 199 -30.60 20.25 15.34
CA TRP A 199 -31.41 19.16 14.78
C TRP A 199 -32.91 19.52 14.81
N ASP A 200 -33.64 19.05 13.81
CA ASP A 200 -35.07 19.28 13.63
C ASP A 200 -35.94 18.59 14.68
N ASP A 201 -35.46 17.50 15.29
CA ASP A 201 -36.13 16.74 16.35
C ASP A 201 -35.86 17.28 17.78
N PHE A 202 -35.10 18.36 17.92
CA PHE A 202 -34.80 18.97 19.23
C PHE A 202 -36.00 19.74 19.83
N GLY A 203 -36.72 20.51 19.02
CA GLY A 203 -37.71 21.49 19.47
C GLY A 203 -37.57 22.82 18.76
N ASP A 204 -37.86 23.92 19.45
CA ASP A 204 -37.73 25.30 18.97
C ASP A 204 -36.66 26.08 19.77
N GLU A 205 -36.49 27.37 19.46
CA GLU A 205 -35.57 28.25 20.17
C GLU A 205 -35.87 28.45 21.66
N ASN A 206 -37.06 28.06 22.14
CA ASN A 206 -37.46 28.18 23.55
C ASN A 206 -37.29 26.88 24.32
N THR A 207 -36.95 25.79 23.62
CA THR A 207 -36.74 24.47 24.23
C THR A 207 -35.45 24.49 25.05
N PRO A 208 -35.50 24.24 26.37
CA PRO A 208 -34.30 24.32 27.22
C PRO A 208 -33.32 23.19 26.90
N PHE A 209 -32.03 23.52 26.93
CA PHE A 209 -30.95 22.54 26.80
C PHE A 209 -29.96 22.69 27.95
N GLU A 210 -29.64 21.56 28.58
CA GLU A 210 -28.57 21.46 29.57
C GLU A 210 -27.46 20.60 28.99
N TYR A 211 -26.21 21.10 29.01
CA TYR A 211 -25.08 20.30 28.56
C TYR A 211 -24.82 19.14 29.53
N LYS A 212 -24.87 17.89 29.04
CA LYS A 212 -24.50 16.70 29.81
C LYS A 212 -23.34 15.97 29.18
N ALA A 213 -22.29 15.72 29.96
CA ALA A 213 -21.10 15.00 29.52
C ALA A 213 -21.41 13.54 29.12
N ASP A 214 -22.45 12.94 29.72
CA ASP A 214 -22.91 11.58 29.43
C ASP A 214 -23.71 11.44 28.13
N ARG A 215 -24.04 12.57 27.47
CA ARG A 215 -24.78 12.62 26.20
C ARG A 215 -26.18 11.96 26.27
N SER A 216 -26.75 11.82 27.46
CA SER A 216 -28.05 11.17 27.68
C SER A 216 -29.21 11.91 27.01
N ASN A 217 -29.17 13.24 27.02
CA ASN A 217 -30.23 14.15 26.54
C ASN A 217 -30.08 14.61 25.08
N LEU A 218 -29.23 13.94 24.29
CA LEU A 218 -29.12 14.23 22.85
C LEU A 218 -30.30 13.65 22.08
N THR A 219 -30.67 14.32 20.99
CA THR A 219 -31.79 13.91 20.15
C THR A 219 -31.49 12.61 19.40
N ASN A 220 -32.54 12.00 18.84
CA ASN A 220 -32.39 10.76 18.10
C ASN A 220 -31.65 10.99 16.79
N ASN A 221 -31.91 12.12 16.11
CA ASN A 221 -31.24 12.48 14.88
C ASN A 221 -29.75 12.77 15.11
N PHE A 222 -29.40 13.47 16.20
CA PHE A 222 -27.99 13.61 16.60
C PHE A 222 -27.32 12.25 16.76
N LYS A 223 -27.91 11.36 17.59
CA LYS A 223 -27.34 10.05 17.90
C LYS A 223 -27.18 9.19 16.65
N TYR A 224 -28.21 9.15 15.80
CA TYR A 224 -28.20 8.44 14.53
C TYR A 224 -27.08 8.96 13.62
N TYR A 225 -27.03 10.27 13.38
CA TYR A 225 -26.00 10.90 12.56
C TYR A 225 -24.58 10.62 13.07
N SER A 226 -24.35 10.73 14.39
CA SER A 226 -23.05 10.42 15.01
C SER A 226 -22.60 9.00 14.70
N VAL A 227 -23.52 8.03 14.75
CA VAL A 227 -23.24 6.62 14.43
C VAL A 227 -22.92 6.44 12.95
N GLU A 228 -23.70 7.02 12.06
CA GLU A 228 -23.48 6.93 10.60
C GLU A 228 -22.14 7.57 10.18
N ARG A 229 -21.77 8.69 10.81
CA ARG A 229 -20.45 9.29 10.66
C ARG A 229 -19.34 8.38 11.23
N GLY A 230 -19.60 7.71 12.35
CA GLY A 230 -18.70 6.73 12.94
C GLY A 230 -18.39 5.57 11.98
N LYS A 231 -19.41 5.04 11.30
CA LYS A 231 -19.24 3.99 10.28
C LYS A 231 -18.33 4.40 9.12
N ALA A 232 -18.43 5.65 8.66
CA ALA A 232 -17.53 6.15 7.62
C ALA A 232 -16.07 6.12 8.10
N ASN A 233 -15.82 6.60 9.33
CA ASN A 233 -14.49 6.54 9.94
C ASN A 233 -13.98 5.10 10.05
N ASP A 234 -14.84 4.14 10.42
CA ASP A 234 -14.46 2.74 10.49
C ASP A 234 -14.04 2.17 9.12
N PHE A 235 -14.75 2.54 8.05
CA PHE A 235 -14.35 2.16 6.69
C PHE A 235 -13.01 2.77 6.28
N TYR A 236 -12.80 4.07 6.50
CA TYR A 236 -11.51 4.71 6.23
C TYR A 236 -10.38 4.12 7.07
N ASN A 237 -10.65 3.72 8.33
CA ASN A 237 -9.68 3.04 9.17
C ASN A 237 -9.26 1.69 8.59
N ILE A 238 -10.19 0.93 8.01
CA ILE A 238 -9.87 -0.33 7.31
C ILE A 238 -9.05 -0.05 6.05
N ALA A 239 -9.42 0.95 5.25
CA ALA A 239 -8.68 1.35 4.06
C ALA A 239 -7.24 1.76 4.41
N SER A 240 -7.07 2.57 5.45
CA SER A 240 -5.75 3.00 5.96
C SER A 240 -4.89 1.82 6.42
N LYS A 241 -5.48 0.85 7.14
CA LYS A 241 -4.78 -0.40 7.50
C LYS A 241 -4.33 -1.20 6.28
N ALA A 242 -5.12 -1.21 5.21
CA ALA A 242 -4.74 -1.89 3.97
C ALA A 242 -3.52 -1.23 3.31
N VAL A 243 -3.41 0.09 3.34
CA VAL A 243 -2.21 0.83 2.87
C VAL A 243 -0.99 0.45 3.71
N ILE A 244 -1.13 0.31 5.03
CA ILE A 244 -0.04 -0.15 5.90
C ILE A 244 0.40 -1.56 5.49
N VAL A 245 -0.55 -2.46 5.20
CA VAL A 245 -0.23 -3.82 4.72
C VAL A 245 0.55 -3.78 3.42
N VAL A 246 0.17 -2.94 2.45
CA VAL A 246 0.91 -2.72 1.19
C VAL A 246 2.36 -2.31 1.48
N VAL A 247 2.56 -1.28 2.31
CA VAL A 247 3.91 -0.78 2.62
C VAL A 247 4.78 -1.87 3.29
N VAL A 248 4.20 -2.62 4.23
CA VAL A 248 4.89 -3.73 4.90
C VAL A 248 5.20 -4.86 3.92
N ASN A 249 4.28 -5.17 3.01
CA ASN A 249 4.46 -6.20 1.99
C ASN A 249 5.64 -5.87 1.05
N HIS A 250 5.75 -4.62 0.60
CA HIS A 250 6.90 -4.11 -0.17
C HIS A 250 8.23 -4.30 0.59
N LEU A 251 8.26 -3.94 1.88
CA LEU A 251 9.48 -4.05 2.68
C LEU A 251 9.90 -5.51 2.90
N ILE A 252 8.96 -6.38 3.27
CA ILE A 252 9.25 -7.80 3.50
C ILE A 252 9.69 -8.47 2.21
N SER A 253 9.01 -8.18 1.09
CA SER A 253 9.40 -8.72 -0.22
C SER A 253 10.78 -8.23 -0.66
N ALA A 254 11.13 -6.97 -0.42
CA ALA A 254 12.48 -6.48 -0.72
C ALA A 254 13.59 -7.24 0.03
N ILE A 255 13.36 -7.52 1.31
CA ILE A 255 14.29 -8.27 2.15
C ILE A 255 14.36 -9.73 1.68
N ASP A 256 13.22 -10.38 1.46
CA ASP A 256 13.19 -11.77 0.99
C ASP A 256 13.79 -11.91 -0.41
N ALA A 257 13.60 -10.96 -1.31
CA ALA A 257 14.22 -10.95 -2.63
C ALA A 257 15.75 -10.90 -2.56
N ALA A 258 16.32 -10.09 -1.67
CA ALA A 258 17.77 -10.08 -1.46
C ALA A 258 18.27 -11.44 -0.96
N TRP A 259 17.57 -12.05 -0.01
CA TRP A 259 17.91 -13.36 0.52
C TRP A 259 17.73 -14.47 -0.52
N SER A 260 16.68 -14.43 -1.33
CA SER A 260 16.42 -15.38 -2.40
C SER A 260 17.50 -15.30 -3.47
N ALA A 261 17.94 -14.09 -3.86
CA ALA A 261 19.08 -13.91 -4.76
C ALA A 261 20.39 -14.45 -4.18
N HIS A 262 20.63 -14.23 -2.88
CA HIS A 262 21.81 -14.75 -2.20
C HIS A 262 21.79 -16.29 -2.14
N SER A 263 20.65 -16.87 -1.78
CA SER A 263 20.44 -18.32 -1.74
C SER A 263 20.61 -18.95 -3.12
N PHE A 264 20.08 -18.32 -4.17
CA PHE A 264 20.24 -18.75 -5.56
C PHE A 264 21.72 -18.81 -5.97
N ASN A 265 22.51 -17.80 -5.61
CA ASN A 265 23.95 -17.80 -5.88
C ASN A 265 24.69 -18.91 -5.13
N LYS A 266 24.29 -19.22 -3.89
CA LYS A 266 24.89 -20.32 -3.10
C LYS A 266 24.54 -21.69 -3.69
N SER A 267 23.32 -21.89 -4.20
CA SER A 267 22.95 -23.15 -4.87
C SER A 267 23.72 -23.40 -6.17
N ILE A 268 24.16 -22.34 -6.85
CA ILE A 268 24.97 -22.46 -8.07
C ILE A 268 26.43 -22.88 -7.77
N GLU A 269 26.95 -22.60 -6.58
CA GLU A 269 28.31 -23.00 -6.18
C GLU A 269 28.45 -24.52 -5.92
N LEU A 270 27.36 -25.28 -6.01
CA LEU A 270 27.34 -26.73 -5.89
C LEU A 270 27.74 -27.35 -7.25
N HIS A 271 29.04 -27.40 -7.53
CA HIS A 271 29.59 -27.93 -8.77
C HIS A 271 29.79 -29.46 -8.69
N THR A 272 29.25 -30.19 -9.68
CA THR A 272 29.71 -31.56 -10.02
C THR A 272 30.79 -31.46 -11.08
N SER A 273 31.97 -32.00 -10.80
CA SER A 273 33.04 -32.18 -11.79
C SER A 273 33.08 -33.65 -12.21
N ILE A 274 33.48 -33.93 -13.45
CA ILE A 274 33.84 -35.30 -13.85
C ILE A 274 35.37 -35.32 -13.85
N GLU A 275 35.92 -35.96 -12.83
CA GLU A 275 37.36 -36.15 -12.70
C GLU A 275 37.78 -37.38 -13.51
N LYS A 276 38.89 -37.24 -14.23
CA LYS A 276 39.45 -38.29 -15.10
C LYS A 276 40.66 -38.88 -14.40
N PHE A 277 40.56 -40.13 -13.98
CA PHE A 277 41.69 -40.88 -13.44
C PHE A 277 42.25 -41.83 -14.51
N GLN A 278 43.55 -41.74 -14.78
CA GLN A 278 44.25 -42.64 -15.70
C GLN A 278 45.03 -43.68 -14.90
N ASN A 279 44.76 -44.95 -15.17
CA ASN A 279 45.58 -46.06 -14.67
C ASN A 279 46.06 -46.90 -15.86
N GLY A 280 47.32 -46.74 -16.23
CA GLY A 280 47.87 -47.34 -17.45
C GLY A 280 47.17 -46.84 -18.71
N PHE A 281 46.67 -47.76 -19.54
CA PHE A 281 45.97 -47.45 -20.80
C PHE A 281 44.45 -47.27 -20.64
N THR A 282 43.91 -47.43 -19.43
CA THR A 282 42.47 -47.36 -19.16
C THR A 282 42.12 -46.05 -18.47
N SER A 283 41.14 -45.32 -19.02
CA SER A 283 40.61 -44.10 -18.42
C SER A 283 39.30 -44.39 -17.71
N TYR A 284 39.20 -43.98 -16.44
CA TYR A 284 37.99 -44.05 -15.65
C TYR A 284 37.44 -42.63 -15.43
N TYR A 285 36.13 -42.47 -15.60
CA TYR A 285 35.41 -41.23 -15.33
C TYR A 285 34.50 -41.47 -14.13
N TYR A 286 34.58 -40.63 -13.10
CA TYR A 286 33.65 -40.66 -11.98
C TYR A 286 33.11 -39.25 -11.71
N PRO A 287 31.83 -39.13 -11.30
CA PRO A 287 31.27 -37.86 -10.87
C PRO A 287 31.81 -37.51 -9.48
N GLU A 288 32.43 -36.35 -9.33
CA GLU A 288 32.85 -35.79 -8.05
C GLU A 288 31.92 -34.62 -7.69
N LEU A 289 31.36 -34.67 -6.47
CA LEU A 289 30.49 -33.62 -5.94
C LEU A 289 31.32 -32.72 -5.03
N HIS A 290 31.64 -31.51 -5.47
CA HIS A 290 32.31 -30.54 -4.62
C HIS A 290 31.27 -29.77 -3.79
N LEU A 291 31.05 -30.22 -2.56
CA LEU A 291 30.19 -29.54 -1.60
C LEU A 291 31.02 -28.58 -0.74
N GLN A 292 31.03 -27.29 -1.06
CA GLN A 292 31.66 -26.28 -0.20
C GLN A 292 30.61 -25.59 0.67
N TYR A 293 30.57 -25.93 1.96
CA TYR A 293 29.75 -25.26 2.96
C TYR A 293 30.63 -24.32 3.79
N ARG A 294 30.39 -23.01 3.69
CA ARG A 294 30.97 -22.02 4.61
C ARG A 294 29.99 -21.75 5.75
N PHE A 295 30.44 -22.03 6.97
CA PHE A 295 29.81 -21.57 8.22
C PHE A 295 29.99 -20.07 8.37
#